data_AF-A0A0F9RRB8-F1
#
_entry.id   AF-A0A0F9RRB8-F1
#
_cell.length_a   1.000
_cell.length_b   1.000
_cell.length_c   1.000
_cell.angle_alpha   90.00
_cell.angle_beta   90.00
_cell.angle_gamma   90.00
#
_symmetry.space_group_name_H-M   'P 1'
#
loop_
_entity.id
_entity.type
_entity.pdbx_description
1 polymer ?
#
loop_
_entity_poly.entity_id
_entity_poly.type
_entity_poly.pdbx_seq_one_letter_code
_entity_poly.pdbx_strand_id
1 'polypeptide(L)' 'MGFEEFYDVKTWIKFAFLMIPLTIFIFAFAPTLKWKLLLTFGGLIGVITALSGASLRKRQ' A
#
# COMPACT_ATOMS: atom_id res chain seq x y z
N MET A 1 23.94 -6.61 -10.46
CA MET A 1 22.57 -6.12 -10.21
C MET A 1 22.32 -6.27 -8.73
N GLY A 2 22.43 -5.15 -8.03
CA GLY A 2 22.70 -5.07 -6.59
C GLY A 2 21.48 -5.40 -5.74
N PHE A 3 21.72 -5.80 -4.50
CA PHE A 3 20.72 -6.15 -3.48
C PHE A 3 19.62 -5.08 -3.27
N GLU A 4 19.83 -3.84 -3.72
CA GLU A 4 18.85 -2.75 -3.67
C GLU A 4 17.62 -3.01 -4.56
N GLU A 5 17.78 -3.52 -5.79
CA GLU A 5 16.65 -3.81 -6.68
C GLU A 5 15.75 -4.91 -6.11
N PHE A 6 16.33 -5.94 -5.49
CA PHE A 6 15.55 -7.03 -4.87
C PHE A 6 14.73 -6.55 -3.66
N TYR A 7 15.21 -5.55 -2.94
CA TYR A 7 14.49 -4.98 -1.80
C TYR A 7 13.32 -4.11 -2.25
N ASP A 8 13.51 -3.33 -3.31
CA ASP A 8 12.47 -2.51 -3.91
C ASP A 8 11.34 -3.41 -4.44
N VAL A 9 11.67 -4.41 -5.26
CA VAL A 9 10.68 -5.34 -5.85
C VAL A 9 9.84 -6.05 -4.77
N LYS A 10 10.46 -6.52 -3.68
CA LYS A 10 9.72 -7.15 -2.56
C LYS A 10 8.79 -6.17 -1.85
N THR A 11 9.15 -4.90 -1.77
CA THR A 11 8.33 -3.86 -1.14
C THR A 11 7.13 -3.52 -2.02
N TRP A 12 7.34 -3.40 -3.34
CA TRP A 12 6.27 -3.20 -4.31
C TRP A 12 5.30 -4.38 -4.39
N ILE A 13 5.79 -5.62 -4.27
CA ILE A 13 4.92 -6.81 -4.19
C ILE A 13 4.02 -6.75 -2.95
N LYS A 14 4.58 -6.40 -1.77
CA LYS A 14 3.79 -6.23 -0.54
C LYS A 14 2.79 -5.08 -0.66
N PHE A 15 3.19 -3.98 -1.29
CA PHE A 15 2.32 -2.86 -1.58
C PHE A 15 1.13 -3.28 -2.44
N ALA A 16 1.37 -3.96 -3.56
CA ALA A 16 0.31 -4.47 -4.44
C ALA A 16 -0.62 -5.45 -3.72
N PHE A 17 -0.06 -6.35 -2.92
CA PHE A 17 -0.84 -7.33 -2.15
C PHE A 17 -1.73 -6.70 -1.08
N LEU A 18 -1.33 -5.57 -0.51
CA LEU A 18 -2.15 -4.80 0.44
C LEU A 18 -3.17 -3.91 -0.27
N MET A 19 -2.75 -3.23 -1.34
CA MET A 19 -3.57 -2.23 -2.02
C MET A 19 -4.67 -2.83 -2.90
N ILE A 20 -4.41 -3.95 -3.60
CA ILE A 20 -5.39 -4.53 -4.53
C ILE A 20 -6.64 -5.02 -3.78
N PRO A 21 -6.55 -5.85 -2.73
CA PRO A 21 -7.73 -6.30 -1.97
C PRO A 21 -8.44 -5.13 -1.28
N LEU A 22 -7.67 -4.18 -0.74
CA LEU A 22 -8.22 -2.98 -0.10
C LEU A 22 -9.03 -2.15 -1.10
N THR A 23 -8.51 -1.96 -2.31
CA THR A 23 -9.20 -1.19 -3.36
C THR A 23 -10.46 -1.93 -3.81
N ILE A 24 -10.41 -3.24 -4.02
CA ILE A 24 -11.59 -4.05 -4.34
C ILE A 24 -12.66 -3.91 -3.26
N PHE A 25 -12.26 -4.00 -1.98
CA PHE A 25 -13.16 -3.83 -0.85
C PHE A 25 -13.81 -2.44 -0.83
N ILE A 26 -13.02 -1.38 -1.03
CA ILE A 26 -13.54 0.00 -1.11
C ILE A 26 -14.56 0.13 -2.25
N PHE A 27 -14.27 -0.41 -3.43
CA PHE A 27 -15.18 -0.29 -4.56
C PHE A 27 -16.48 -1.09 -4.41
N ALA A 28 -16.42 -2.23 -3.72
CA ALA A 28 -17.57 -3.09 -3.46
C ALA A 28 -18.48 -2.55 -2.33
N PHE A 29 -17.90 -2.01 -1.26
CA PHE A 29 -18.66 -1.65 -0.05
C PHE A 29 -18.90 -0.15 0.14
N ALA A 30 -18.11 0.73 -0.49
CA ALA A 30 -18.31 2.17 -0.29
C ALA A 30 -19.55 2.69 -1.06
N PRO A 31 -20.44 3.43 -0.38
CA PRO A 31 -21.77 3.78 -0.90
C PRO A 31 -21.78 4.87 -1.95
N THR A 32 -20.78 5.78 -1.97
CA THR A 32 -20.72 6.89 -2.92
C THR A 32 -19.32 7.10 -3.46
N LEU A 33 -19.23 7.75 -4.63
CA LEU A 33 -17.96 8.00 -5.33
C LEU A 33 -16.98 8.82 -4.47
N LYS A 34 -17.48 9.73 -3.63
CA LYS A 34 -16.67 10.53 -2.69
C LYS A 34 -15.92 9.65 -1.69
N TRP A 35 -16.60 8.65 -1.11
CA TRP A 35 -15.99 7.70 -0.19
C TRP A 35 -15.00 6.77 -0.89
N LYS A 36 -15.31 6.34 -2.12
CA LYS A 36 -14.38 5.52 -2.92
C LYS A 36 -13.06 6.25 -3.16
N LEU A 37 -13.12 7.51 -3.61
CA LEU A 37 -11.93 8.33 -3.82
C LEU A 37 -11.18 8.55 -2.50
N LEU A 38 -11.88 9.01 -1.46
CA LEU A 38 -11.26 9.35 -0.18
C LEU A 38 -10.57 8.15 0.47
N LEU A 39 -11.20 6.98 0.45
CA LEU A 39 -10.62 5.74 0.98
C LEU A 39 -9.50 5.18 0.10
N THR A 40 -9.58 5.34 -1.23
CA THR A 40 -8.52 4.88 -2.13
C THR A 40 -7.25 5.72 -1.94
N PHE A 41 -7.37 7.05 -1.89
CA PHE A 41 -6.24 7.94 -1.62
C PHE A 41 -5.71 7.75 -0.19
N GLY A 42 -6.60 7.64 0.81
CA GLY A 42 -6.21 7.38 2.20
C GLY A 42 -5.51 6.04 2.39
N GLY A 43 -6.01 4.98 1.73
CA GLY A 43 -5.39 3.66 1.71
C GLY A 43 -4.00 3.69 1.09
N LEU A 44 -3.84 4.42 -0.02
CA LEU A 44 -2.56 4.57 -0.70
C LEU A 44 -1.51 5.24 0.20
N ILE A 45 -1.88 6.33 0.86
CA ILE A 45 -1.00 7.01 1.83
C ILE A 45 -0.69 6.09 3.02
N GLY A 46 -1.70 5.44 3.60
CA GLY A 46 -1.53 4.56 4.76
C GLY A 46 -0.60 3.37 4.49
N VAL A 47 -0.71 2.73 3.32
CA VAL A 47 0.15 1.60 2.95
C VAL A 47 1.59 2.07 2.70
N ILE A 48 1.80 3.23 2.06
CA ILE A 48 3.15 3.81 1.89
C ILE A 48 3.79 4.12 3.24
N THR A 49 3.05 4.75 4.15
CA THR A 49 3.55 5.08 5.50
C THR A 49 3.88 3.82 6.29
N ALA A 50 3.02 2.79 6.22
CA ALA A 50 3.24 1.52 6.92
C ALA A 50 4.49 0.77 6.41
N LEU A 51 4.70 0.71 5.08
CA LEU A 51 5.88 0.09 4.49
C LEU A 51 7.16 0.89 4.76
N SER A 52 7.08 2.22 4.76
CA SER A 52 8.19 3.10 5.13
C SER A 52 8.61 2.90 6.59
N GLY A 53 7.63 2.83 7.51
CA GLY A 53 7.89 2.54 8.91
C GLY A 53 8.47 1.13 9.14
N ALA A 54 7.98 0.13 8.41
CA ALA A 54 8.53 -1.23 8.46
C ALA A 54 9.97 -1.32 7.92
N SER A 55 10.31 -0.50 6.93
CA SER A 55 11.68 -0.41 6.39
C SER A 55 12.64 0.24 7.39
N LEU A 56 12.19 1.29 8.12
CA LEU A 56 12.98 1.95 9.16
C LEU A 56 13.26 1.04 10.37
N ARG A 57 12.25 0.30 10.84
CA ARG A 57 12.40 -0.62 11.98
C ARG A 57 13.38 -1.77 11.72
N LYS A 58 13.62 -2.15 10.46
CA LYS A 58 14.59 -3.19 10.09
C LYS A 58 16.04 -2.71 10.06
N ARG A 59 16.29 -1.40 10.13
CA ARG A 59 17.64 -0.81 10.19
C ARG A 59 18.13 -0.56 11.62
N GLN A 60 17.29 -0.76 12.63
CA GLN A 60 17.68 -0.81 14.05
C GLN A 60 17.80 -2.26 14.51
#